data_AF-A0A3B0WWT2-F1
#
_entry.id   AF-A0A3B0WWT2-F1
#
_cell.length_a   1.000
_cell.length_b   1.000
_cell.length_c   1.000
_cell.angle_alpha   90.00
_cell.angle_beta   90.00
_cell.angle_gamma   90.00
#
_symmetry.space_group_name_H-M   'P 1'
#
loop_
_entity.id
_entity.type
_entity.pdbx_description
1 polymer ?
#
loop_
_entity_poly.entity_id
_entity_poly.type
_entity_poly.pdbx_seq_one_letter_code
_entity_poly.pdbx_strand_id
1 'polypeptide(L)'
;MLCQVFPERYQAQLDEKTSRLHHLIPSLSGLTVFPSSPTHYRARAEFRIWHEGDTSDYIMFNQETKEKVKIKQCPMASKRIDELMPKLMAEIIRTPELRQRLFQIDFLSTLSGEMLVTLIYRRSIEGDQTWLAAATHLKTVLPITHIIGRARKQKICLDQDFVMETLHVDDNTFHYQQIENSFTQPNAEVAQKMLHWARKVSHKAQGDLIELYCGNGHFSIALAEFYHQVLATEISKTSVKS
;
A
#
# COMPACT_ATOMS: atom_id res chain seq x y z
N MET A 1 13.03 7.24 -4.68
CA MET A 1 13.15 6.38 -3.48
C MET A 1 13.62 5.01 -3.96
N LEU A 2 14.76 4.52 -3.50
CA LEU A 2 15.44 3.34 -4.08
C LEU A 2 15.33 2.08 -3.21
N CYS A 3 14.18 1.82 -2.59
CA CYS A 3 14.02 0.65 -1.72
C CYS A 3 15.10 0.51 -0.62
N GLN A 4 15.58 1.65 -0.10
CA GLN A 4 16.63 1.72 0.90
C GLN A 4 16.07 2.22 2.23
N VAL A 5 16.69 1.75 3.32
CA VAL A 5 16.41 2.13 4.70
C VAL A 5 17.73 2.36 5.42
N PHE A 6 17.71 3.21 6.45
CA PHE A 6 18.87 3.53 7.27
C PHE A 6 18.49 3.46 8.76
N PRO A 7 18.22 2.26 9.31
CA PRO A 7 17.71 2.11 10.67
C PRO A 7 18.62 2.74 11.73
N GLU A 8 19.93 2.69 11.53
CA GLU A 8 20.94 3.30 12.39
C GLU A 8 20.85 4.84 12.45
N ARG A 9 20.23 5.46 11.43
CA ARG A 9 19.97 6.91 11.38
C ARG A 9 18.54 7.27 11.75
N TYR A 10 17.69 6.29 12.09
CA TYR A 10 16.26 6.51 12.25
C TYR A 10 15.93 7.58 13.31
N GLN A 11 16.55 7.49 14.49
CA GLN A 11 16.28 8.44 15.58
C GLN A 11 16.68 9.86 15.18
N ALA A 12 17.87 10.04 14.60
CA ALA A 12 18.33 11.35 14.13
C ALA A 12 17.40 11.95 13.06
N GLN A 13 16.86 11.13 12.16
CA GLN A 13 15.86 11.57 11.17
C GLN A 13 14.53 11.96 11.82
N LEU A 14 14.12 11.27 12.88
CA LEU A 14 12.90 11.60 13.63
C LEU A 14 13.05 12.90 14.42
N ASP A 15 14.21 13.10 15.05
CA ASP A 15 14.54 14.31 15.81
C ASP A 15 14.63 15.52 14.89
N GLU A 16 15.20 15.37 13.69
CA GLU A 16 15.22 16.42 12.66
C GLU A 16 13.80 16.84 12.27
N LYS A 17 12.93 15.88 11.96
CA LYS A 17 11.52 16.15 11.59
C LYS A 17 10.77 16.86 12.72
N THR A 18 11.01 16.43 13.95
CA THR A 18 10.39 17.02 15.15
C THR A 18 10.87 18.46 15.35
N SER A 19 12.17 18.69 15.26
CA SER A 19 12.78 20.02 15.38
C SER A 19 12.31 20.96 14.27
N ARG A 20 12.22 20.45 13.03
CA ARG A 20 11.71 21.21 11.88
C ARG A 20 10.25 21.61 12.05
N LEU A 21 9.40 20.71 12.57
CA LEU A 21 8.00 21.03 12.86
C LEU A 21 7.88 22.11 13.94
N HIS A 22 8.67 22.02 15.01
CA HIS A 22 8.70 23.04 16.06
C HIS A 22 9.17 24.40 15.54
N HIS A 23 10.14 24.43 14.63
CA HIS A 23 10.57 25.68 13.97
C HIS A 23 9.47 26.26 13.06
N LEU A 24 8.74 25.41 12.34
CA LEU A 24 7.66 25.84 11.45
C LEU A 24 6.46 26.40 12.22
N ILE A 25 6.16 25.84 13.40
CA ILE A 25 5.04 26.24 14.25
C ILE A 25 5.55 26.44 15.70
N PRO A 26 6.19 27.58 16.01
CA PRO A 26 6.82 27.81 17.32
C PRO A 26 5.86 27.78 18.51
N SER A 27 4.56 28.02 18.28
CA SER A 27 3.52 27.95 19.30
C SER A 27 3.04 26.53 19.61
N LEU A 28 3.46 25.53 18.82
CA LEU A 28 3.10 24.15 19.02
C LEU A 28 3.78 23.61 20.28
N SER A 29 2.99 23.35 21.32
CA SER A 29 3.46 22.75 22.58
C SER A 29 2.83 21.37 22.80
N GLY A 30 3.49 20.52 23.59
CA GLY A 30 2.95 19.20 23.94
C GLY A 30 2.89 18.19 22.79
N LEU A 31 3.83 18.27 21.84
CA LEU A 31 3.89 17.33 20.71
C LEU A 31 4.04 15.88 21.21
N THR A 32 3.13 15.01 20.77
CA THR A 32 3.28 13.56 20.92
C THR A 32 3.84 12.98 19.62
N VAL A 33 4.96 12.27 19.71
CA VAL A 33 5.65 11.68 18.55
C VAL A 33 5.37 10.18 18.49
N PHE A 34 4.86 9.71 17.35
CA PHE A 34 4.57 8.30 17.10
C PHE A 34 5.59 7.73 16.10
N PRO A 35 6.60 6.96 16.54
CA PRO A 35 7.58 6.39 15.63
C PRO A 35 6.97 5.29 14.76
N SER A 36 7.51 5.12 13.55
CA SER A 36 7.29 3.96 12.68
C SER A 36 8.34 2.89 12.98
N SER A 37 8.08 1.63 12.56
CA SER A 37 9.18 0.70 12.34
C SER A 37 10.19 1.31 11.35
N PRO A 38 11.51 1.22 11.59
CA PRO A 38 12.54 1.73 10.67
C PRO A 38 12.62 0.97 9.34
N THR A 39 12.08 -0.25 9.29
CA THR A 39 12.04 -1.13 8.12
C THR A 39 10.64 -1.75 7.96
N HIS A 40 10.36 -2.30 6.79
CA HIS A 40 9.14 -3.04 6.46
C HIS A 40 7.81 -2.35 6.77
N TYR A 41 7.81 -1.02 6.76
CA TYR A 41 6.67 -0.22 7.17
C TYR A 41 5.68 0.06 6.04
N ARG A 42 6.04 -0.20 4.77
CA ARG A 42 5.25 0.23 3.61
C ARG A 42 4.38 -0.90 3.04
N ALA A 43 3.07 -0.79 3.23
CA ALA A 43 2.05 -1.73 2.79
C ALA A 43 1.82 -1.77 1.26
N ARG A 44 2.25 -0.73 0.53
CA ARG A 44 2.11 -0.62 -0.94
C ARG A 44 3.44 -0.31 -1.62
N ALA A 45 3.78 -1.06 -2.67
CA ALA A 45 4.97 -0.84 -3.47
C ALA A 45 4.68 -1.03 -4.96
N GLU A 46 5.34 -0.23 -5.80
CA GLU A 46 5.13 -0.22 -7.25
C GLU A 46 6.49 -0.27 -7.94
N PHE A 47 6.64 -1.19 -8.89
CA PHE A 47 7.91 -1.43 -9.54
C PHE A 47 7.74 -1.50 -11.05
N ARG A 48 8.57 -0.77 -11.79
CA ARG A 48 8.68 -0.99 -13.23
C ARG A 48 9.45 -2.29 -13.48
N ILE A 49 9.14 -2.94 -14.58
CA ILE A 49 9.81 -4.17 -15.01
C ILE A 49 10.70 -3.85 -16.20
N TRP A 50 11.94 -4.28 -16.14
CA TRP A 50 12.90 -4.22 -17.23
C TRP A 50 13.22 -5.63 -17.71
N HIS A 51 13.22 -5.83 -19.02
CA HIS A 51 13.57 -7.10 -19.64
C HIS A 51 14.92 -6.99 -20.34
N GLU A 52 15.78 -7.99 -20.14
CA GLU A 52 17.11 -8.07 -20.74
C GLU A 52 17.38 -9.51 -21.15
N GLY A 53 17.32 -9.78 -22.46
CA GLY A 53 17.35 -11.15 -23.00
C GLY A 53 16.20 -11.99 -22.45
N ASP A 54 16.54 -13.10 -21.79
CA ASP A 54 15.58 -14.00 -21.13
C ASP A 54 15.32 -13.65 -19.67
N THR A 55 16.00 -12.64 -19.13
CA THR A 55 15.84 -12.22 -17.73
C THR A 55 14.83 -11.08 -17.58
N SER A 56 14.38 -10.83 -16.35
CA SER A 56 13.54 -9.69 -15.99
C SER A 56 13.87 -9.22 -14.59
N ASP A 57 13.84 -7.91 -14.37
CA ASP A 57 14.20 -7.27 -13.13
C ASP A 57 13.15 -6.22 -12.75
N TYR A 58 12.85 -6.13 -11.45
CA TYR A 58 12.24 -4.91 -10.92
C TYR A 58 13.26 -3.78 -11.03
N ILE A 59 12.80 -2.60 -11.42
CA ILE A 59 13.63 -1.40 -11.47
C ILE A 59 12.91 -0.22 -10.80
N MET A 60 13.73 0.64 -10.22
CA MET A 60 13.36 2.00 -9.85
C MET A 60 14.30 2.98 -10.55
N PHE A 61 13.95 4.25 -10.56
CA PHE A 61 14.79 5.29 -11.14
C PHE A 61 15.45 6.11 -10.03
N ASN A 62 16.75 6.33 -10.15
CA ASN A 62 17.43 7.34 -9.36
C ASN A 62 16.77 8.71 -9.66
N GLN A 63 16.43 9.48 -8.62
CA GLN A 63 15.70 10.74 -8.81
C GLN A 63 16.56 11.82 -9.45
N GLU A 64 17.86 11.81 -9.17
CA GLU A 64 18.84 12.78 -9.68
C GLU A 64 19.32 12.36 -11.07
N THR A 65 19.89 11.15 -11.19
CA THR A 65 20.55 10.71 -12.44
C THR A 65 19.58 10.13 -13.47
N LYS A 66 18.33 9.80 -13.08
CA LYS A 66 17.34 9.07 -13.89
C LYS A 66 17.78 7.67 -14.34
N GLU A 67 18.88 7.16 -13.79
CA GLU A 67 19.37 5.82 -14.10
C GLU A 67 18.46 4.74 -13.52
N LYS A 68 18.42 3.60 -14.22
CA LYS A 68 17.69 2.42 -13.78
C LYS A 68 18.51 1.71 -12.70
N VAL A 69 17.89 1.49 -11.54
CA VAL A 69 18.46 0.72 -10.45
C VAL A 69 17.68 -0.58 -10.33
N LYS A 70 18.37 -1.71 -10.50
CA LYS A 70 17.77 -3.04 -10.32
C LYS A 70 17.46 -3.26 -8.84
N ILE A 71 16.23 -3.69 -8.56
CA ILE A 71 15.75 -3.95 -7.20
C ILE A 71 15.52 -5.45 -7.05
N LYS A 72 16.20 -6.06 -6.08
CA LYS A 72 16.04 -7.48 -5.72
C LYS A 72 15.28 -7.67 -4.42
N GLN A 73 15.42 -6.71 -3.52
CA GLN A 73 14.76 -6.64 -2.22
C GLN A 73 14.35 -5.19 -1.98
N CYS A 74 13.32 -5.01 -1.16
CA CYS A 74 12.80 -3.73 -0.75
C CYS A 74 12.53 -3.70 0.76
N PRO A 75 13.57 -3.49 1.59
CA PRO A 75 13.45 -3.45 3.06
C PRO A 75 12.56 -2.33 3.61
N MET A 76 12.08 -1.41 2.78
CA MET A 76 11.03 -0.45 3.17
C MET A 76 9.61 -0.97 2.95
N ALA A 77 9.41 -1.88 2.00
CA ALA A 77 8.13 -2.53 1.75
C ALA A 77 7.86 -3.59 2.83
N SER A 78 6.59 -3.87 3.09
CA SER A 78 6.19 -4.86 4.09
C SER A 78 6.95 -6.17 3.88
N LYS A 79 7.25 -6.88 4.96
CA LYS A 79 8.02 -8.13 4.92
C LYS A 79 7.44 -9.12 3.89
N ARG A 80 6.12 -9.18 3.78
CA ARG A 80 5.41 -10.03 2.83
C ARG A 80 5.64 -9.63 1.38
N ILE A 81 5.70 -8.33 1.08
CA ILE A 81 6.07 -7.86 -0.27
C ILE A 81 7.53 -8.22 -0.54
N ASP A 82 8.44 -7.88 0.37
CA ASP A 82 9.87 -8.10 0.21
C ASP A 82 10.22 -9.58 -0.04
N GLU A 83 9.58 -10.49 0.69
CA GLU A 83 9.75 -11.94 0.52
C GLU A 83 9.09 -12.50 -0.76
N LEU A 84 7.98 -11.89 -1.22
CA LEU A 84 7.26 -12.31 -2.42
C LEU A 84 7.97 -11.88 -3.70
N MET A 85 8.55 -10.68 -3.73
CA MET A 85 9.18 -10.08 -4.91
C MET A 85 10.10 -11.04 -5.68
N PRO A 86 11.13 -11.66 -5.06
CA PRO A 86 12.05 -12.55 -5.79
C PRO A 86 11.35 -13.83 -6.29
N LYS A 87 10.38 -14.37 -5.53
CA LYS A 87 9.64 -15.59 -5.91
C LYS A 87 8.74 -15.33 -7.11
N LEU A 88 7.99 -14.22 -7.08
CA LEU A 88 7.13 -13.81 -8.18
C LEU A 88 7.94 -13.55 -9.46
N MET A 89 9.09 -12.88 -9.36
CA MET A 89 9.94 -12.65 -10.53
C MET A 89 10.47 -13.95 -11.13
N ALA A 90 10.82 -14.94 -10.30
CA ALA A 90 11.26 -16.24 -10.79
C ALA A 90 10.17 -16.96 -11.58
N GLU A 91 8.92 -16.95 -11.12
CA GLU A 91 7.78 -17.53 -11.85
C GLU A 91 7.48 -16.77 -13.15
N ILE A 92 7.57 -15.44 -13.13
CA ILE A 92 7.40 -14.62 -14.34
C ILE A 92 8.47 -14.96 -15.39
N ILE A 93 9.73 -15.09 -15.00
CA ILE A 93 10.82 -15.40 -15.94
C ILE A 93 10.59 -16.76 -16.62
N ARG A 94 10.08 -17.76 -15.88
CA ARG A 94 9.80 -19.11 -16.43
C ARG A 94 8.52 -19.20 -17.25
N THR A 95 7.66 -18.19 -17.20
CA THR A 95 6.31 -18.23 -17.80
C THR A 95 6.15 -17.13 -18.85
N PRO A 96 6.39 -17.42 -20.14
CA PRO A 96 6.35 -16.43 -21.22
C PRO A 96 5.06 -15.61 -21.29
N GLU A 97 3.92 -16.24 -21.01
CA GLU A 97 2.58 -15.62 -21.01
C GLU A 97 2.49 -14.48 -19.99
N LEU A 98 3.10 -14.66 -18.82
CA LEU A 98 3.15 -13.64 -17.76
C LEU A 98 4.23 -12.59 -18.01
N ARG A 99 5.32 -12.95 -18.67
CA ARG A 99 6.47 -12.08 -18.93
C ARG A 99 6.25 -11.12 -20.09
N GLN A 100 5.61 -11.60 -21.17
CA GLN A 100 5.55 -10.87 -22.42
C GLN A 100 4.88 -9.51 -22.25
N ARG A 101 5.65 -8.44 -22.50
CA ARG A 101 5.22 -7.03 -22.40
C ARG A 101 4.72 -6.62 -21.01
N LEU A 102 5.07 -7.35 -19.95
CA LEU A 102 4.85 -6.93 -18.56
C LEU A 102 5.73 -5.71 -18.26
N PHE A 103 5.15 -4.58 -17.87
CA PHE A 103 5.94 -3.35 -17.68
C PHE A 103 5.97 -2.84 -16.24
N GLN A 104 5.03 -3.27 -15.40
CA GLN A 104 4.93 -2.84 -14.01
C GLN A 104 4.21 -3.90 -13.18
N ILE A 105 4.60 -4.01 -11.91
CA ILE A 105 3.90 -4.80 -10.91
C ILE A 105 3.66 -3.91 -9.70
N ASP A 106 2.41 -3.87 -9.25
CA ASP A 106 2.01 -3.18 -8.03
C ASP A 106 1.64 -4.22 -6.96
N PHE A 107 2.04 -3.95 -5.73
CA PHE A 107 1.78 -4.77 -4.57
C PHE A 107 0.98 -3.97 -3.55
N LEU A 108 -0.08 -4.57 -3.02
CA LEU A 108 -0.86 -4.08 -1.91
C LEU A 108 -1.01 -5.21 -0.88
N SER A 109 -0.42 -5.00 0.30
CA SER A 109 -0.45 -5.94 1.42
C SER A 109 -1.12 -5.32 2.63
N THR A 110 -1.71 -6.15 3.48
CA THR A 110 -2.40 -5.72 4.70
C THR A 110 -1.78 -6.36 5.95
N LEU A 111 -2.09 -5.80 7.13
CA LEU A 111 -1.79 -6.42 8.42
C LEU A 111 -2.62 -7.69 8.64
N SER A 112 -3.82 -7.77 8.05
CA SER A 112 -4.70 -8.96 8.11
C SER A 112 -4.14 -10.21 7.42
N GLY A 113 -3.08 -10.09 6.62
CA GLY A 113 -2.54 -11.24 5.89
C GLY A 113 -3.02 -11.36 4.44
N GLU A 114 -3.68 -10.35 3.86
CA GLU A 114 -4.02 -10.35 2.44
C GLU A 114 -2.93 -9.72 1.55
N MET A 115 -2.84 -10.18 0.31
CA MET A 115 -1.90 -9.70 -0.70
C MET A 115 -2.60 -9.61 -2.05
N LEU A 116 -2.66 -8.40 -2.61
CA LEU A 116 -3.10 -8.14 -3.97
C LEU A 116 -1.90 -7.76 -4.83
N VAL A 117 -1.75 -8.46 -5.95
CA VAL A 117 -0.74 -8.19 -6.97
C VAL A 117 -1.40 -7.74 -8.26
N THR A 118 -1.04 -6.57 -8.76
CA THR A 118 -1.50 -6.08 -10.07
C THR A 118 -0.38 -6.22 -11.09
N LEU A 119 -0.59 -7.06 -12.10
CA LEU A 119 0.31 -7.24 -13.24
C LEU A 119 -0.12 -6.32 -14.38
N ILE A 120 0.75 -5.40 -14.81
CA ILE A 120 0.38 -4.37 -15.79
C ILE A 120 1.16 -4.53 -17.10
N TYR A 121 0.43 -4.59 -18.21
CA TYR A 121 0.92 -5.01 -19.53
C TYR A 121 0.83 -3.92 -20.60
N ARG A 122 1.81 -3.95 -21.53
CA ARG A 122 1.81 -3.22 -22.81
C ARG A 122 1.37 -4.11 -23.98
N ARG A 123 0.52 -5.09 -23.69
CA ARG A 123 -0.21 -5.92 -24.64
C ARG A 123 -1.64 -6.10 -24.14
N SER A 124 -2.55 -6.46 -25.02
CA SER A 124 -3.87 -6.90 -24.56
C SER A 124 -3.74 -8.27 -23.86
N ILE A 125 -4.55 -8.46 -22.83
CA ILE A 125 -4.70 -9.71 -22.07
C ILE A 125 -6.17 -10.16 -22.01
N GLU A 126 -7.08 -9.42 -22.66
CA GLU A 126 -8.50 -9.74 -22.72
C GLU A 126 -8.73 -10.96 -23.60
N GLY A 127 -9.48 -11.94 -23.10
CA GLY A 127 -9.72 -13.22 -23.78
C GLY A 127 -8.51 -14.16 -23.81
N ASP A 128 -7.36 -13.77 -23.26
CA ASP A 128 -6.14 -14.59 -23.23
C ASP A 128 -6.25 -15.69 -22.16
N GLN A 129 -6.63 -16.90 -22.60
CA GLN A 129 -6.80 -18.06 -21.72
C GLN A 129 -5.48 -18.58 -21.16
N THR A 130 -4.37 -18.43 -21.89
CA THR A 130 -3.06 -18.92 -21.40
C THR A 130 -2.52 -18.00 -20.32
N TRP A 131 -2.71 -16.68 -20.47
CA TRP A 131 -2.44 -15.72 -19.40
C TRP A 131 -3.31 -15.99 -18.16
N LEU A 132 -4.61 -16.22 -18.33
CA LEU A 132 -5.52 -16.49 -17.22
C LEU A 132 -5.11 -17.74 -16.44
N ALA A 133 -4.77 -18.83 -17.16
CA ALA A 133 -4.30 -20.06 -16.54
C ALA A 133 -2.98 -19.85 -15.78
N ALA A 134 -2.02 -19.15 -16.37
CA ALA A 134 -0.74 -18.84 -15.73
C ALA A 134 -0.90 -17.93 -14.50
N ALA A 135 -1.72 -16.89 -14.58
CA ALA A 135 -2.00 -16.00 -13.46
C ALA A 135 -2.72 -16.73 -12.32
N THR A 136 -3.65 -17.62 -12.66
CA THR A 136 -4.33 -18.48 -11.67
C THR A 136 -3.33 -19.40 -10.97
N HIS A 137 -2.38 -19.99 -11.73
CA HIS A 137 -1.35 -20.83 -11.16
C HIS A 137 -0.43 -20.11 -10.17
N LEU A 138 -0.11 -18.82 -10.38
CA LEU A 138 0.67 -18.03 -9.42
C LEU A 138 0.06 -18.05 -8.01
N LYS A 139 -1.26 -17.98 -7.89
CA LYS A 139 -1.94 -18.04 -6.58
C LYS A 139 -1.80 -19.39 -5.88
N THR A 140 -1.57 -20.46 -6.64
CA THR A 140 -1.40 -21.82 -6.09
C THR A 140 0.01 -22.07 -5.54
N VAL A 141 1.00 -21.36 -6.08
CA VAL A 141 2.42 -21.56 -5.74
C VAL A 141 3.03 -20.44 -4.91
N LEU A 142 2.37 -19.27 -4.85
CA LEU A 142 2.83 -18.09 -4.13
C LEU A 142 1.76 -17.60 -3.14
N PRO A 143 2.16 -16.93 -2.03
CA PRO A 143 1.24 -16.40 -1.04
C PRO A 143 0.54 -15.11 -1.52
N ILE A 144 -0.27 -15.23 -2.58
CA ILE A 144 -1.02 -14.14 -3.20
C ILE A 144 -2.52 -14.42 -3.03
N THR A 145 -3.23 -13.49 -2.39
CA THR A 145 -4.69 -13.61 -2.18
C THR A 145 -5.46 -13.28 -3.45
N HIS A 146 -5.10 -12.18 -4.12
CA HIS A 146 -5.76 -11.69 -5.32
C HIS A 146 -4.76 -11.27 -6.38
N ILE A 147 -5.15 -11.42 -7.64
CA ILE A 147 -4.39 -10.93 -8.78
C ILE A 147 -5.31 -10.11 -9.69
N ILE A 148 -4.81 -8.96 -10.13
CA ILE A 148 -5.41 -8.20 -11.21
C ILE A 148 -4.45 -8.17 -12.40
N GLY A 149 -4.97 -8.46 -13.59
CA GLY A 149 -4.33 -8.10 -14.85
C GLY A 149 -4.82 -6.74 -15.33
N ARG A 150 -3.90 -5.84 -15.66
CA ARG A 150 -4.21 -4.56 -16.29
C ARG A 150 -3.52 -4.40 -17.63
N ALA A 151 -4.24 -3.84 -18.58
CA ALA A 151 -3.68 -3.32 -19.82
C ALA A 151 -4.45 -2.04 -20.20
N ARG A 152 -4.12 -1.46 -21.36
CA ARG A 152 -4.81 -0.25 -21.83
C ARG A 152 -6.32 -0.50 -21.91
N LYS A 153 -7.10 0.19 -21.06
CA LYS A 153 -8.56 0.06 -20.91
C LYS A 153 -9.06 -1.33 -20.48
N GLN A 154 -8.18 -2.19 -19.95
CA GLN A 154 -8.51 -3.54 -19.51
C GLN A 154 -8.19 -3.71 -18.03
N LYS A 155 -9.12 -4.30 -17.28
CA LYS A 155 -8.97 -4.71 -15.89
C LYS A 155 -9.60 -6.10 -15.76
N ILE A 156 -8.77 -7.12 -15.55
CA ILE A 156 -9.21 -8.49 -15.32
C ILE A 156 -8.93 -8.81 -13.86
N CYS A 157 -9.97 -8.88 -13.05
CA CYS A 157 -9.87 -9.34 -11.67
C CYS A 157 -10.01 -10.86 -11.67
N LEU A 158 -9.03 -11.58 -11.10
CA LEU A 158 -9.17 -13.03 -10.97
C LEU A 158 -10.22 -13.40 -9.93
N ASP A 159 -10.35 -12.60 -8.86
CA ASP A 159 -11.40 -12.76 -7.85
C ASP A 159 -12.09 -11.42 -7.58
N GLN A 160 -11.36 -10.49 -6.95
CA GLN A 160 -11.86 -9.18 -6.55
C GLN A 160 -10.76 -8.13 -6.70
N ASP A 161 -11.15 -6.86 -6.57
CA ASP A 161 -10.25 -5.73 -6.77
C ASP A 161 -9.88 -4.98 -5.50
N PHE A 162 -10.01 -5.63 -4.36
CA PHE A 162 -9.68 -5.08 -3.07
C PHE A 162 -9.05 -6.14 -2.16
N VAL A 163 -8.44 -5.66 -1.08
CA VAL A 163 -8.05 -6.48 0.07
C VAL A 163 -8.76 -5.97 1.32
N MET A 164 -8.99 -6.85 2.28
CA MET A 164 -9.53 -6.52 3.59
C MET A 164 -8.40 -6.21 4.55
N GLU A 165 -8.30 -4.97 5.02
CA GLU A 165 -7.39 -4.60 6.11
C GLU A 165 -8.08 -4.79 7.46
N THR A 166 -7.31 -5.22 8.47
CA THR A 166 -7.77 -5.30 9.85
C THR A 166 -6.80 -4.55 10.75
N LEU A 167 -7.29 -3.50 11.38
CA LEU A 167 -6.53 -2.64 12.27
C LEU A 167 -7.01 -2.82 13.70
N HIS A 168 -6.08 -3.11 14.60
CA HIS A 168 -6.36 -3.21 16.04
C HIS A 168 -5.94 -1.91 16.70
N VAL A 169 -6.91 -1.19 17.26
CA VAL A 169 -6.72 0.14 17.84
C VAL A 169 -7.47 0.19 19.17
N ASP A 170 -6.72 0.36 20.26
CA ASP A 170 -7.24 0.21 21.62
C ASP A 170 -7.88 -1.17 21.80
N ASP A 171 -9.10 -1.24 22.34
CA ASP A 171 -9.89 -2.47 22.50
C ASP A 171 -10.76 -2.78 21.27
N ASN A 172 -10.62 -2.03 20.18
CA ASN A 172 -11.44 -2.15 18.98
C ASN A 172 -10.69 -2.77 17.80
N THR A 173 -11.45 -3.44 16.94
CA THR A 173 -10.97 -3.96 15.66
C THR A 173 -11.75 -3.29 14.54
N PHE A 174 -11.02 -2.67 13.62
CA PHE A 174 -11.58 -1.99 12.46
C PHE A 174 -11.25 -2.74 11.19
N HIS A 175 -12.25 -2.94 10.34
CA HIS A 175 -12.10 -3.59 9.04
C HIS A 175 -12.29 -2.57 7.93
N TYR A 176 -11.35 -2.51 7.00
CA TYR A 176 -11.39 -1.56 5.89
C TYR A 176 -11.17 -2.28 4.57
N GLN A 177 -12.08 -2.05 3.62
CA GLN A 177 -11.87 -2.48 2.25
C GLN A 177 -10.86 -1.53 1.60
N GLN A 178 -9.79 -2.09 1.04
CA GLN A 178 -8.73 -1.34 0.35
C GLN A 178 -8.76 -1.69 -1.13
N ILE A 179 -9.49 -0.87 -1.90
CA ILE A 179 -9.65 -1.07 -3.35
C ILE A 179 -8.36 -0.70 -4.09
N GLU A 180 -7.99 -1.52 -5.06
CA GLU A 180 -6.88 -1.29 -5.97
C GLU A 180 -6.96 0.10 -6.62
N ASN A 181 -5.81 0.79 -6.71
CA ASN A 181 -5.68 2.18 -7.14
C ASN A 181 -6.44 3.23 -6.32
N SER A 182 -7.14 2.87 -5.25
CA SER A 182 -7.65 3.83 -4.27
C SER A 182 -6.57 4.19 -3.26
N PHE A 183 -6.71 5.37 -2.64
CA PHE A 183 -5.78 5.80 -1.60
C PHE A 183 -5.98 4.98 -0.33
N THR A 184 -4.87 4.54 0.25
CA THR A 184 -4.81 3.94 1.59
C THR A 184 -3.56 4.44 2.30
N GLN A 185 -3.58 4.41 3.63
CA GLN A 185 -2.39 4.78 4.40
C GLN A 185 -1.28 3.77 4.10
N PRO A 186 -0.12 4.21 3.56
CA PRO A 186 0.92 3.29 3.12
C PRO A 186 1.66 2.65 4.28
N ASN A 187 1.45 3.09 5.52
CA ASN A 187 2.04 2.53 6.73
C ASN A 187 0.93 2.20 7.72
N ALA A 188 0.48 0.95 7.70
CA ALA A 188 -0.66 0.49 8.48
C ALA A 188 -0.40 0.56 10.00
N GLU A 189 0.83 0.30 10.46
CA GLU A 189 1.18 0.44 11.88
C GLU A 189 1.09 1.89 12.37
N VAL A 190 1.56 2.85 11.57
CA VAL A 190 1.38 4.27 11.88
C VAL A 190 -0.08 4.67 11.75
N ALA A 191 -0.83 4.11 10.80
CA ALA A 191 -2.27 4.37 10.68
C ALA A 191 -3.02 4.00 11.96
N GLN A 192 -2.72 2.86 12.59
CA GLN A 192 -3.28 2.52 13.92
C GLN A 192 -2.96 3.58 14.98
N LYS A 193 -1.74 4.13 14.98
CA LYS A 193 -1.33 5.19 15.93
C LYS A 193 -2.06 6.50 15.66
N MET A 194 -2.31 6.85 14.40
CA MET A 194 -3.13 8.00 14.04
C MET A 194 -4.57 7.84 14.52
N LEU A 195 -5.16 6.65 14.31
CA LEU A 195 -6.50 6.34 14.81
C LEU A 195 -6.55 6.41 16.33
N HIS A 196 -5.62 5.77 17.05
CA HIS A 196 -5.50 5.87 18.51
C HIS A 196 -5.47 7.32 18.98
N TRP A 197 -4.61 8.14 18.37
CA TRP A 197 -4.49 9.55 18.72
C TRP A 197 -5.80 10.31 18.47
N ALA A 198 -6.42 10.13 17.30
CA ALA A 198 -7.65 10.82 16.95
C ALA A 198 -8.80 10.43 17.91
N ARG A 199 -8.96 9.14 18.19
CA ARG A 199 -9.94 8.62 19.17
C ARG A 199 -9.72 9.22 20.56
N LYS A 200 -8.46 9.28 21.01
CA LYS A 200 -8.10 9.90 22.29
C LYS A 200 -8.51 11.37 22.38
N VAL A 201 -8.35 12.13 21.31
CA VAL A 201 -8.78 13.55 21.26
C VAL A 201 -10.31 13.64 21.22
N SER A 202 -10.98 12.74 20.52
CA SER A 202 -12.45 12.72 20.38
C SER A 202 -13.21 12.31 21.64
N HIS A 203 -12.59 11.63 22.61
CA HIS A 203 -13.26 11.24 23.87
C HIS A 203 -13.94 12.37 24.65
N LYS A 204 -13.50 13.62 24.46
CA LYS A 204 -14.08 14.81 25.11
C LYS A 204 -14.88 15.69 24.15
N ALA A 205 -15.09 15.24 22.92
CA ALA A 205 -15.84 15.98 21.93
C ALA A 205 -17.34 16.00 22.27
N GLN A 206 -18.04 17.02 21.77
CA GLN A 206 -19.48 17.15 21.87
C GLN A 206 -20.01 17.53 20.47
N GLY A 207 -21.23 17.08 20.15
CA GLY A 207 -21.88 17.36 18.88
C GLY A 207 -21.57 16.33 17.79
N ASP A 208 -21.55 16.81 16.55
CA ASP A 208 -21.39 16.00 15.33
C ASP A 208 -19.99 16.17 14.71
N LEU A 209 -19.54 15.19 13.93
CA LEU A 209 -18.29 15.23 13.18
C LEU A 209 -18.57 15.47 11.69
N ILE A 210 -17.78 16.36 11.07
CA ILE A 210 -17.66 16.44 9.62
C ILE A 210 -16.23 16.06 9.19
N GLU A 211 -16.11 15.08 8.30
CA GLU A 211 -14.85 14.72 7.65
C GLU A 211 -14.89 15.08 6.17
N LEU A 212 -13.84 15.75 5.69
CA LEU A 212 -13.68 16.12 4.29
C LEU A 212 -12.65 15.19 3.63
N TYR A 213 -13.00 14.65 2.46
CA TYR A 213 -12.16 13.72 1.69
C TYR A 213 -11.82 12.45 2.49
N CYS A 214 -12.86 11.78 3.00
CA CYS A 214 -12.70 10.67 3.94
C CYS A 214 -12.13 9.38 3.32
N GLY A 215 -11.96 9.30 1.99
CA GLY A 215 -11.51 8.09 1.31
C GLY A 215 -12.46 6.93 1.59
N ASN A 216 -11.94 5.83 2.14
CA ASN A 216 -12.71 4.66 2.56
C ASN A 216 -13.25 4.80 4.01
N GLY A 217 -13.42 6.03 4.50
CA GLY A 217 -13.93 6.31 5.85
C GLY A 217 -12.96 5.99 6.98
N HIS A 218 -11.63 5.99 6.71
CA HIS A 218 -10.61 5.56 7.67
C HIS A 218 -10.79 6.17 9.06
N PHE A 219 -10.90 7.51 9.15
CA PHE A 219 -11.13 8.19 10.43
C PHE A 219 -12.61 8.20 10.82
N SER A 220 -13.52 8.54 9.90
CA SER A 220 -14.97 8.59 10.17
C SER A 220 -15.49 7.35 10.89
N ILE A 221 -15.15 6.15 10.40
CA ILE A 221 -15.58 4.88 11.01
C ILE A 221 -14.98 4.73 12.41
N ALA A 222 -13.69 5.00 12.56
CA ALA A 222 -12.99 4.87 13.84
C ALA A 222 -13.41 5.91 14.89
N LEU A 223 -13.99 7.04 14.45
CA LEU A 223 -14.39 8.12 15.33
C LEU A 223 -15.90 8.13 15.63
N ALA A 224 -16.70 7.35 14.88
CA ALA A 224 -18.16 7.41 14.93
C ALA A 224 -18.77 7.20 16.33
N GLU A 225 -18.11 6.43 17.20
CA GLU A 225 -18.60 6.20 18.57
C GLU A 225 -18.52 7.43 19.49
N PHE A 226 -17.75 8.47 19.11
CA PHE A 226 -17.51 9.66 19.95
C PHE A 226 -18.41 10.84 19.59
N TYR A 227 -19.20 10.76 18.52
CA TYR A 227 -20.02 11.85 18.00
C TYR A 227 -21.47 11.41 17.82
N HIS A 228 -22.41 12.34 17.87
CA HIS A 228 -23.83 12.00 17.68
C HIS A 228 -24.11 11.57 16.23
N GLN A 229 -23.62 12.34 15.25
CA GLN A 229 -23.65 12.00 13.84
C GLN A 229 -22.29 12.25 13.20
N VAL A 230 -21.98 11.49 12.14
CA VAL A 230 -20.80 11.70 11.30
C VAL A 230 -21.24 11.97 9.87
N LEU A 231 -20.87 13.13 9.34
CA LEU A 231 -21.02 13.47 7.93
C LEU A 231 -19.64 13.40 7.26
N ALA A 232 -19.43 12.39 6.43
CA ALA A 232 -18.19 12.19 5.70
C ALA A 232 -18.39 12.47 4.21
N THR A 233 -17.50 13.27 3.61
CA THR A 233 -17.59 13.65 2.19
C THR A 233 -16.43 13.08 1.38
N GLU A 234 -16.73 12.59 0.18
CA GLU A 234 -15.74 12.01 -0.74
C GLU A 234 -16.22 12.16 -2.19
N ILE A 235 -15.29 12.45 -3.11
CA ILE A 235 -15.55 12.65 -4.54
C ILE A 235 -15.54 11.30 -5.28
N SER A 236 -14.66 10.39 -4.88
CA SER A 236 -14.51 9.07 -5.47
C SER A 236 -15.68 8.16 -5.11
N LYS A 237 -16.53 7.86 -6.09
CA LYS A 237 -17.64 6.88 -5.94
C LYS A 237 -17.15 5.50 -5.50
N THR A 238 -15.94 5.12 -5.90
CA THR A 238 -15.33 3.84 -5.52
C THR A 238 -14.99 3.85 -4.04
N SER A 239 -14.41 4.93 -3.54
CA SER A 239 -14.06 5.09 -2.12
C SER A 239 -15.31 5.24 -1.23
N VAL A 240 -16.38 5.87 -1.72
CA VAL A 240 -17.66 5.94 -0.99
C VAL A 240 -18.30 4.56 -0.78
N LYS A 241 -18.04 3.60 -1.67
CA LYS A 241 -18.62 2.24 -1.61
C LYS A 241 -17.78 1.23 -0.84
N SER A 242 -16.51 1.55 -0.57
CA SER A 242 -15.54 0.68 0.13
C SER A 242 -15.70 0.70 1.63
#